data_AF-A0A938DSF6-F1
#
_entry.id   AF-A0A938DSF6-F1
#
_cell.length_a   1.000
_cell.length_b   1.000
_cell.length_c   1.000
_cell.angle_alpha   90.00
_cell.angle_beta   90.00
_cell.angle_gamma   90.00
#
_symmetry.space_group_name_H-M   'P 1'
#
loop_
_entity.id
_entity.type
_entity.pdbx_description
1 polymer ?
#
loop_
_entity_poly.entity_id
_entity_poly.type
_entity_poly.pdbx_seq_one_letter_code
_entity_poly.pdbx_strand_id
1 'polypeptide(L)'
;MRSVWWSVPTRNPRYSLTFDDGPDPLFTPRVLDALREAGARATFFMMGTMLERHPDLGRRVVDEGHEVGNHTWSHENLAFLDEVDIRSQLERAHAASTDTLGVTPRWFRPPGGPCRAQRCGSPPSSATTLRSGRCHGRCPRSAHRRGSPRS
;
A
#
# COMPACT_ATOMS: atom_id res chain seq x y z
N MET A 1 -4.08 15.31 11.03
CA MET A 1 -2.74 15.55 10.42
C MET A 1 -2.47 14.37 9.49
N ARG A 2 -2.21 14.62 8.20
CA ARG A 2 -2.00 13.54 7.20
C ARG A 2 -0.53 13.13 7.25
N SER A 3 -0.25 11.85 7.48
CA SER A 3 1.12 11.32 7.59
C SER A 3 1.38 10.34 6.45
N VAL A 4 2.47 10.57 5.71
CA VAL A 4 2.99 9.63 4.70
C VAL A 4 4.24 8.98 5.30
N TRP A 5 4.25 7.65 5.31
CA TRP A 5 5.33 6.86 5.90
C TRP A 5 6.06 6.10 4.79
N TRP A 6 7.37 6.33 4.68
CA TRP A 6 8.27 5.57 3.79
C TRP A 6 9.20 4.67 4.58
N SER A 7 9.55 5.10 5.78
CA SER A 7 10.31 4.35 6.77
C SER A 7 9.95 4.85 8.16
N VAL A 8 10.23 4.03 9.16
CA VAL A 8 10.08 4.39 10.58
C VAL A 8 11.41 4.09 11.26
N PRO A 9 11.96 5.04 12.06
CA PRO A 9 13.14 4.75 12.86
C PRO A 9 12.86 3.61 13.83
N THR A 10 13.71 2.58 13.82
CA THR A 10 13.60 1.44 14.72
C THR A 10 14.85 1.32 15.58
N ARG A 11 14.70 0.80 16.80
CA ARG A 11 15.82 0.57 17.73
C ARG A 11 16.71 -0.60 17.29
N ASN A 12 16.13 -1.59 16.64
CA ASN A 12 16.80 -2.76 16.08
C ASN A 12 16.55 -2.83 14.56
N PRO A 13 17.38 -3.54 13.78
CA PRO A 13 17.11 -3.78 12.37
C PRO A 13 15.75 -4.45 12.19
N ARG A 14 14.84 -3.79 11.48
CA ARG A 14 13.49 -4.27 11.16
C ARG A 14 13.23 -3.97 9.70
N TYR A 15 12.59 -4.91 9.02
CA TYR A 15 12.19 -4.78 7.62
C TYR A 15 10.70 -5.11 7.52
N SER A 16 10.03 -4.44 6.58
CA SER A 16 8.65 -4.72 6.22
C SER A 16 8.62 -5.07 4.75
N LEU A 17 8.16 -6.28 4.42
CA LEU A 17 7.88 -6.63 3.04
C LEU A 17 6.45 -6.23 2.70
N THR A 18 6.28 -5.66 1.53
CA THR A 18 4.98 -5.25 1.03
C THR A 18 4.87 -5.55 -0.46
N PHE A 19 3.71 -6.02 -0.89
CA PHE A 19 3.43 -6.34 -2.28
C PHE A 19 2.22 -5.55 -2.75
N ASP A 20 2.26 -5.08 -4.00
CA ASP A 20 1.21 -4.29 -4.63
C ASP A 20 0.52 -5.12 -5.74
N ASP A 21 -0.54 -4.58 -6.33
CA ASP A 21 -1.25 -5.10 -7.51
C ASP A 21 -1.95 -6.46 -7.36
N GLY A 22 -1.98 -7.05 -6.15
CA GLY A 22 -2.62 -8.33 -5.90
C GLY A 22 -4.14 -8.25 -5.65
N PRO A 23 -4.82 -9.40 -5.47
CA PRO A 23 -4.26 -10.75 -5.63
C PRO A 23 -4.14 -11.15 -7.11
N ASP A 24 -2.95 -11.58 -7.52
CA ASP A 24 -2.64 -12.08 -8.85
C ASP A 24 -2.63 -13.63 -8.83
N PRO A 25 -3.36 -14.31 -9.75
CA PRO A 25 -3.52 -15.76 -9.70
C PRO A 25 -2.25 -16.56 -10.00
N LEU A 26 -1.25 -15.97 -10.66
CA LEU A 26 0.01 -16.62 -10.98
C LEU A 26 1.07 -16.38 -9.90
N PHE A 27 1.16 -15.14 -9.39
CA PHE A 27 2.25 -14.72 -8.52
C PHE A 27 1.90 -14.75 -7.04
N THR A 28 0.68 -14.36 -6.64
CA THR A 28 0.30 -14.32 -5.21
C THR A 28 0.47 -15.68 -4.53
N PRO A 29 0.03 -16.83 -5.11
CA PRO A 29 0.26 -18.14 -4.49
C PRO A 29 1.74 -18.45 -4.24
N ARG A 30 2.61 -18.11 -5.20
CA ARG A 30 4.05 -18.37 -5.11
C ARG A 30 4.72 -17.52 -4.04
N VAL A 31 4.30 -16.26 -3.91
CA VAL A 31 4.78 -15.36 -2.86
C VAL A 31 4.33 -15.87 -1.49
N LEU A 32 3.07 -16.30 -1.34
CA LEU A 32 2.56 -16.87 -0.10
C LEU A 32 3.34 -18.12 0.31
N ASP A 33 3.58 -19.05 -0.63
CA ASP A 33 4.37 -20.25 -0.36
C ASP A 33 5.80 -19.90 0.11
N ALA A 34 6.46 -18.96 -0.55
CA ALA A 34 7.80 -18.50 -0.15
C ALA A 34 7.82 -17.81 1.22
N LEU A 35 6.80 -17.00 1.55
CA LEU A 35 6.66 -16.37 2.86
C LEU A 35 6.43 -17.40 3.97
N ARG A 36 5.61 -18.43 3.70
CA ARG A 36 5.37 -19.54 4.62
C ARG A 36 6.67 -20.31 4.89
N GLU A 37 7.42 -20.67 3.86
CA GLU A 37 8.72 -21.35 3.99
C GLU A 37 9.72 -20.53 4.80
N ALA A 38 9.71 -19.21 4.63
CA ALA A 38 10.56 -18.28 5.38
C ALA A 38 10.05 -17.98 6.81
N GLY A 39 8.85 -18.45 7.19
CA GLY A 39 8.20 -18.07 8.45
C GLY A 39 7.93 -16.56 8.57
N ALA A 40 7.77 -15.87 7.44
CA ALA A 40 7.66 -14.42 7.36
C ALA A 40 6.22 -13.95 7.12
N ARG A 41 5.94 -12.69 7.48
CA ARG A 41 4.68 -12.02 7.17
C ARG A 41 4.93 -10.76 6.37
N ALA A 42 3.98 -10.40 5.52
CA ALA A 42 4.02 -9.21 4.69
C ALA A 42 2.68 -8.46 4.71
N THR A 43 2.68 -7.27 4.12
CA THR A 43 1.45 -6.51 3.83
C THR A 43 1.16 -6.56 2.33
N PHE A 44 -0.06 -6.93 1.95
CA PHE A 44 -0.51 -6.96 0.56
C PHE A 44 -1.45 -5.78 0.31
N PHE A 45 -1.01 -4.82 -0.49
CA PHE A 45 -1.86 -3.73 -0.99
C PHE A 45 -2.61 -4.24 -2.20
N MET A 46 -3.89 -4.57 -2.01
CA MET A 46 -4.71 -5.24 -3.00
C MET A 46 -5.62 -4.26 -3.74
N MET A 47 -5.83 -4.53 -5.03
CA MET A 47 -6.80 -3.83 -5.86
C MET A 47 -8.20 -4.39 -5.63
N GLY A 48 -9.21 -3.51 -5.58
CA GLY A 48 -10.60 -3.92 -5.45
C GLY A 48 -11.05 -4.85 -6.59
N THR A 49 -10.69 -4.51 -7.83
CA THR A 49 -11.02 -5.33 -9.02
C THR A 49 -10.40 -6.72 -8.99
N MET A 50 -9.21 -6.89 -8.41
CA MET A 50 -8.58 -8.21 -8.29
C MET A 50 -9.18 -9.03 -7.15
N LEU A 51 -9.57 -8.38 -6.05
CA LEU A 51 -10.31 -9.05 -4.98
C LEU A 51 -11.67 -9.59 -5.45
N GLU A 52 -12.38 -8.85 -6.32
CA GLU A 52 -13.63 -9.36 -6.93
C GLU A 52 -13.40 -10.59 -7.81
N ARG A 53 -12.29 -10.62 -8.56
CA ARG A 53 -11.99 -11.73 -9.48
C ARG A 53 -11.43 -12.96 -8.77
N HIS A 54 -10.66 -12.74 -7.69
CA HIS A 54 -9.93 -13.79 -7.00
C HIS A 54 -10.12 -13.72 -5.47
N PRO A 55 -11.37 -13.76 -4.97
CA PRO A 55 -11.65 -13.60 -3.55
C PRO A 55 -11.02 -14.70 -2.70
N ASP A 56 -10.90 -15.92 -3.22
CA ASP A 56 -10.29 -17.05 -2.50
C ASP A 56 -8.80 -16.84 -2.25
N LEU A 57 -8.09 -16.19 -3.18
CA LEU A 57 -6.69 -15.82 -2.96
C LEU A 57 -6.56 -14.72 -1.93
N GLY A 58 -7.45 -13.72 -1.96
CA GLY A 58 -7.51 -12.70 -0.92
C GLY A 58 -7.76 -13.31 0.47
N ARG A 59 -8.64 -14.32 0.58
CA ARG A 59 -8.88 -15.03 1.85
C ARG A 59 -7.65 -15.79 2.31
N ARG A 60 -6.98 -16.50 1.39
CA ARG A 60 -5.72 -17.19 1.68
C ARG A 60 -4.66 -16.23 2.25
N VAL A 61 -4.54 -15.01 1.72
CA VAL A 61 -3.64 -13.98 2.27
C VAL A 61 -3.94 -13.69 3.74
N VAL A 62 -5.22 -13.56 4.09
CA VAL A 62 -5.66 -13.29 5.48
C VAL A 62 -5.49 -14.52 6.38
N ASP A 63 -5.87 -15.69 5.90
CA ASP A 63 -5.79 -16.97 6.64
C ASP A 63 -4.34 -17.35 6.99
N GLU A 64 -3.38 -16.99 6.13
CA GLU A 64 -1.94 -17.16 6.39
C GLU A 64 -1.34 -16.06 7.29
N GLY A 65 -2.17 -15.11 7.75
CA GLY A 65 -1.82 -14.13 8.77
C GLY A 65 -1.10 -12.88 8.24
N HIS A 66 -1.28 -12.54 6.96
CA HIS A 66 -0.73 -11.34 6.35
C HIS A 66 -1.65 -10.12 6.55
N GLU A 67 -1.08 -8.92 6.48
CA GLU A 67 -1.86 -7.67 6.57
C GLU A 67 -2.39 -7.26 5.18
N VAL A 68 -3.59 -6.69 5.13
CA VAL A 68 -4.20 -6.18 3.90
C VAL A 68 -4.20 -4.64 3.90
N GLY A 69 -3.71 -4.07 2.80
CA GLY A 69 -3.78 -2.66 2.48
C GLY A 69 -4.64 -2.40 1.23
N ASN A 70 -5.05 -1.15 1.04
CA ASN A 70 -5.83 -0.71 -0.12
C ASN A 70 -4.89 -0.19 -1.23
N HIS A 71 -5.09 -0.66 -2.46
CA HIS A 71 -4.35 -0.20 -3.64
C HIS A 71 -5.26 0.37 -4.75
N THR A 72 -6.32 1.09 -4.35
CA THR A 72 -7.42 1.58 -5.19
C THR A 72 -8.23 0.48 -5.85
N TRP A 73 -9.26 0.89 -6.60
CA TRP A 73 -10.18 -0.01 -7.26
C TRP A 73 -9.56 -0.63 -8.51
N SER A 74 -9.11 0.23 -9.43
CA SER A 74 -8.68 -0.15 -10.79
C SER A 74 -7.24 0.27 -11.11
N HIS A 75 -6.44 0.66 -10.12
CA HIS A 75 -5.06 1.13 -10.31
C HIS A 75 -4.95 2.36 -11.23
N GLU A 76 -5.97 3.24 -11.20
CA GLU A 76 -5.91 4.51 -11.91
C GLU A 76 -4.91 5.48 -11.28
N ASN A 77 -4.25 6.28 -12.11
CA ASN A 77 -3.33 7.30 -11.63
C ASN A 77 -4.11 8.47 -11.02
N LEU A 78 -4.11 8.52 -9.69
CA LEU A 78 -4.85 9.51 -8.90
C LEU A 78 -4.46 10.96 -9.18
N ALA A 79 -3.32 11.23 -9.83
CA ALA A 79 -2.91 12.58 -10.20
C ALA A 79 -3.83 13.20 -11.26
N PHE A 80 -4.51 12.38 -12.05
CA PHE A 80 -5.38 12.81 -13.16
C PHE A 80 -6.87 12.74 -12.83
N LEU A 81 -7.22 12.31 -11.62
CA LEU A 81 -8.60 12.19 -11.17
C LEU A 81 -9.02 13.40 -10.34
N ASP A 82 -10.33 13.66 -10.33
CA ASP A 82 -10.94 14.60 -9.40
C ASP A 82 -11.16 13.96 -8.02
N GLU A 83 -11.63 14.75 -7.05
CA GLU A 83 -11.83 14.27 -5.68
C GLU A 83 -12.93 13.22 -5.55
N VAL A 84 -13.96 13.28 -6.40
CA VAL A 84 -15.07 12.32 -6.38
C VAL A 84 -14.58 10.97 -6.89
N ASP A 85 -13.82 10.96 -7.98
CA ASP A 85 -13.24 9.76 -8.56
C ASP A 85 -12.18 9.14 -7.65
N ILE A 86 -11.30 9.95 -7.05
CA ILE A 86 -10.33 9.47 -6.05
C ILE A 86 -11.04 8.80 -4.88
N ARG A 87 -12.12 9.41 -4.37
CA ARG A 87 -12.89 8.85 -3.26
C ARG A 87 -13.57 7.54 -3.65
N SER A 88 -14.19 7.50 -4.84
CA SER A 88 -14.78 6.28 -5.39
C SER A 88 -13.76 5.14 -5.50
N GLN A 89 -12.57 5.42 -6.02
CA GLN A 89 -11.46 4.46 -6.11
C GLN A 89 -11.08 3.87 -4.74
N LEU A 90 -11.00 4.71 -3.71
CA LEU A 90 -10.63 4.28 -2.36
C LEU A 90 -11.74 3.51 -1.67
N GLU A 91 -12.96 4.05 -1.66
CA GLU A 91 -14.11 3.51 -0.94
C GLU A 91 -14.55 2.17 -1.52
N ARG A 92 -14.58 2.02 -2.85
CA ARG A 92 -14.94 0.73 -3.48
C ARG A 92 -13.93 -0.37 -3.17
N ALA A 93 -12.64 -0.04 -3.21
CA ALA A 93 -11.60 -1.02 -2.85
C ALA A 93 -11.65 -1.39 -1.36
N HIS A 94 -12.00 -0.43 -0.50
CA HIS A 94 -12.19 -0.65 0.93
C HIS A 94 -13.39 -1.55 1.21
N ALA A 95 -14.52 -1.31 0.53
CA ALA A 95 -15.71 -2.14 0.59
C ALA A 95 -15.39 -3.57 0.13
N ALA A 96 -14.73 -3.74 -1.03
CA ALA A 96 -14.35 -5.05 -1.52
C ALA A 96 -13.51 -5.86 -0.50
N SER A 97 -12.54 -5.23 0.17
CA SER A 97 -11.77 -5.90 1.22
C SER A 97 -12.64 -6.30 2.42
N THR A 98 -13.55 -5.42 2.84
CA THR A 98 -14.45 -5.67 3.97
C THR A 98 -15.43 -6.78 3.66
N ASP A 99 -16.06 -6.74 2.48
CA ASP A 99 -17.12 -7.66 2.08
C ASP A 99 -16.58 -9.05 1.74
N THR A 100 -15.40 -9.13 1.10
CA THR A 100 -14.84 -10.42 0.66
C THR A 100 -14.01 -11.11 1.73
N LEU A 101 -13.28 -10.34 2.55
CA LEU A 101 -12.28 -10.86 3.50
C LEU A 101 -12.66 -10.62 4.97
N GLY A 102 -13.66 -9.79 5.26
CA GLY A 102 -13.97 -9.38 6.63
C GLY A 102 -12.92 -8.46 7.26
N VAL A 103 -12.05 -7.84 6.44
CA VAL A 103 -10.96 -6.96 6.92
C VAL A 103 -11.17 -5.53 6.46
N THR A 104 -10.90 -4.58 7.36
CA THR A 104 -10.95 -3.14 7.09
C THR A 104 -9.53 -2.61 6.90
N PRO A 105 -9.07 -2.30 5.66
CA PRO A 105 -7.71 -1.84 5.42
C PRO A 105 -7.40 -0.54 6.15
N ARG A 106 -6.30 -0.52 6.92
CA ARG A 106 -5.83 0.69 7.64
C ARG A 106 -4.85 1.53 6.85
N TRP A 107 -4.23 0.91 5.85
CA TRP A 107 -3.19 1.52 5.03
C TRP A 107 -3.65 1.58 3.59
N PHE A 108 -3.21 2.64 2.91
CA PHE A 108 -3.41 2.83 1.49
C PHE A 108 -2.07 3.14 0.84
N ARG A 109 -1.84 2.58 -0.35
CA ARG A 109 -0.71 2.92 -1.20
C ARG A 109 -1.21 3.38 -2.57
N PRO A 110 -0.82 4.56 -3.06
CA PRO A 110 -1.27 5.04 -4.36
C PRO A 110 -0.59 4.31 -5.53
N PRO A 111 -1.35 3.97 -6.59
CA PRO A 111 -0.83 3.55 -7.88
C PRO A 111 0.20 4.53 -8.45
N GLY A 112 1.28 4.01 -9.03
CA GLY A 112 2.25 4.83 -9.78
C GLY A 112 3.17 5.74 -8.94
N GLY A 113 3.25 5.56 -7.62
CA GLY A 113 4.18 6.31 -6.75
C GLY A 113 3.54 7.53 -6.07
N PRO A 114 4.33 8.54 -5.61
CA PRO A 114 3.85 9.49 -4.62
C PRO A 114 2.66 10.33 -5.10
N CYS A 115 1.49 10.09 -4.50
CA CYS A 115 0.34 10.98 -4.51
C CYS A 115 0.76 12.33 -3.91
N ARG A 116 0.52 13.46 -4.60
CA ARG A 116 0.66 14.78 -3.96
C ARG A 116 -0.23 14.80 -2.72
N ALA A 117 0.34 15.07 -1.55
CA ALA A 117 -0.34 15.03 -0.24
C ALA A 117 -1.64 15.87 -0.14
N GLN A 118 -1.84 16.81 -1.07
CA GLN A 118 -3.05 17.61 -1.18
C GLN A 118 -4.27 16.84 -1.73
N ARG A 119 -4.06 15.82 -2.58
CA ARG A 119 -5.15 15.12 -3.31
C ARG A 119 -5.60 13.78 -2.70
N CYS A 120 -4.80 13.18 -1.82
CA CYS A 120 -5.22 11.98 -1.10
C CYS A 120 -6.19 12.38 0.04
N GLY A 121 -7.49 12.19 -0.21
CA GLY A 121 -8.62 12.53 0.66
C GLY A 121 -8.71 11.71 1.95
N SER A 122 -9.46 12.21 2.92
CA SER A 122 -9.59 11.67 4.28
C SER A 122 -10.48 10.42 4.34
N PRO A 123 -10.18 9.38 5.14
CA PRO A 123 -11.17 8.38 5.54
C PRO A 123 -12.22 9.01 6.50
N PRO A 124 -13.44 8.44 6.60
CA PRO A 124 -14.51 8.99 7.44
C PRO A 124 -14.10 9.14 8.92
N SER A 125 -14.55 10.24 9.52
CA SER A 125 -14.14 10.73 10.84
C SER A 125 -14.78 9.93 11.97
N SER A 126 -14.05 8.96 12.51
CA SER A 126 -14.32 8.42 13.86
C SER A 126 -13.06 7.81 14.49
N ALA A 127 -12.03 8.61 14.75
CA ALA A 127 -10.95 8.22 15.65
C ALA A 127 -10.22 9.45 16.23
N THR A 128 -10.41 9.65 17.53
CA THR A 128 -9.85 10.75 18.34
C THR A 128 -8.34 10.58 18.56
N THR A 129 -7.60 11.60 18.11
CA THR A 129 -6.31 12.18 18.54
C THR A 129 -5.37 11.41 19.48
N LEU A 130 -4.10 11.23 19.04
CA LEU A 130 -2.93 11.31 19.92
C LEU A 130 -1.70 11.93 19.20
N ARG A 131 -0.82 12.50 20.02
CA ARG A 131 0.13 13.61 19.80
C ARG A 131 1.20 13.42 18.70
N SER A 132 1.54 14.55 18.08
CA SER A 132 2.52 14.76 17.01
C SER A 132 4.00 14.50 17.39
N GLY A 133 4.74 13.82 16.51
CA GLY A 133 6.19 13.89 16.40
C GLY A 133 6.59 14.27 14.98
N ARG A 134 7.39 15.34 14.80
CA ARG A 134 7.85 15.84 13.49
C ARG A 134 8.91 14.91 12.91
N CYS A 135 8.77 14.48 11.66
CA CYS A 135 9.87 13.85 10.91
C CYS A 135 10.78 14.94 10.32
N HIS A 136 12.06 14.92 10.68
CA HIS A 136 13.14 15.62 9.98
C HIS A 136 13.95 14.58 9.21
N GLY A 137 13.86 14.61 7.89
CA GLY A 137 14.67 13.78 7.00
C GLY A 137 14.68 14.39 5.62
N ARG A 138 15.79 15.04 5.25
CA ARG A 138 16.01 15.60 3.91
C ARG A 138 16.07 14.46 2.89
N CYS A 139 15.31 14.62 1.81
CA CYS A 139 15.40 13.81 0.59
C CYS A 139 16.82 13.94 -0.01
N PRO A 140 17.61 12.86 -0.15
CA PRO A 140 18.88 12.95 -0.83
C PRO A 140 18.63 13.09 -2.33
N ARG A 141 19.12 14.18 -2.93
CA ARG A 141 19.16 14.37 -4.38
C ARG A 141 20.19 13.41 -4.97
N SER A 142 19.76 12.63 -5.95
CA SER A 142 20.61 11.74 -6.76
C SER A 142 21.74 12.53 -7.43
N ALA A 143 22.99 12.13 -7.16
CA ALA A 143 24.17 12.71 -7.78
C ALA A 143 24.40 12.08 -9.17
N HIS A 144 24.15 12.85 -10.23
CA HIS A 144 24.65 12.55 -11.57
C HIS A 144 26.18 12.72 -11.56
N ARG A 145 26.93 11.61 -11.60
CA ARG A 145 28.34 11.63 -12.02
C ARG A 145 28.39 11.67 -13.55
N ARG A 146 28.75 12.82 -14.12
CA ARG A 146 29.21 12.91 -15.51
C ARG A 146 30.67 12.45 -15.54
N GLY A 147 30.97 11.41 -16.31
CA GLY A 147 32.34 11.02 -16.64
C GLY A 147 32.96 12.03 -17.62
N SER A 148 34.21 12.39 -17.39
CA SER A 148 35.06 13.08 -18.37
C SER A 148 36.00 12.07 -19.02
N PRO A 149 36.19 12.09 -20.34
CA PRO A 149 37.25 11.32 -21.00
C PRO A 149 38.51 12.18 -21.07
N ARG A 150 39.69 11.58 -20.81
CA ARG A 150 40.94 12.04 -21.40
C ARG A 150 41.83 10.84 -21.75
N SER A 151 42.12 10.81 -23.05
CA SER A 151 43.36 10.38 -23.71
C SER A 151 44.63 10.66 -22.94
#